data_AF-A0AA36JRJ0-F1
#
_entry.id   AF-A0AA36JRJ0-F1
#
_cell.length_a   1.000
_cell.length_b   1.000
_cell.length_c   1.000
_cell.angle_alpha   90.00
_cell.angle_beta   90.00
_cell.angle_gamma   90.00
#
_symmetry.space_group_name_H-M   'P 1'
#
loop_
_entity.id
_entity.type
_entity.pdbx_description
1 polymer ?
#
loop_
_entity_poly.entity_id
_entity_poly.type
_entity_poly.pdbx_seq_one_letter_code
_entity_poly.pdbx_strand_id
1 'polypeptide(L)'
;MSRVDWKVRYYHFKYSVPTFSSPFSGREVTSVAHPDEVAYLRCRLCTDVVSEGCSQGVYLEVEVVSNSDNLSMAVVDFEAGGCSSVTFSPDTGAVIRERKVREAPRKVEGAYIQPLPTVATGRPFHGLMGLYLYQDRLAFFRRCELPGAEASADFGRRTPHGERGELAAWETTGFVSDLNWAEGRRLTPCLAFRDEGAYRVRIVQIGATPPIDVQRAMHSDSKASDWRTSWSDFDWEVGSSDAPPA
;
A
#
# COMPACT_ATOMS: atom_id res chain seq x y z
N MET A 1 17.07 37.31 -13.53
CA MET A 1 16.88 36.03 -12.82
C MET A 1 15.71 36.18 -11.86
N SER A 2 14.56 35.60 -12.15
CA SER A 2 13.37 35.66 -11.28
C SER A 2 13.62 34.87 -9.99
N ARG A 3 13.45 35.51 -8.83
CA ARG A 3 13.56 34.86 -7.52
C ARG A 3 12.55 33.72 -7.44
N VAL A 4 13.02 32.51 -7.17
CA VAL A 4 12.14 31.34 -7.01
C VAL A 4 11.22 31.57 -5.81
N ASP A 5 9.90 31.55 -6.04
CA ASP A 5 8.91 31.61 -4.96
C ASP A 5 8.77 30.24 -4.30
N TRP A 6 9.57 30.03 -3.25
CA TRP A 6 9.58 28.78 -2.48
C TRP A 6 8.25 28.54 -1.74
N LYS A 7 7.48 29.60 -1.41
CA LYS A 7 6.20 29.46 -0.69
C LYS A 7 5.15 28.84 -1.60
N VAL A 8 5.08 29.31 -2.85
CA VAL A 8 4.20 28.72 -3.87
C VAL A 8 4.56 27.26 -4.14
N ARG A 9 5.86 26.94 -4.24
CA ARG A 9 6.32 25.56 -4.40
C ARG A 9 5.95 24.67 -3.21
N TYR A 10 6.16 25.15 -1.98
CA TYR A 10 5.79 24.42 -0.77
C TYR A 10 4.27 24.21 -0.68
N TYR A 11 3.48 25.23 -0.98
CA TYR A 11 2.02 25.12 -1.03
C TYR A 11 1.61 24.07 -2.06
N HIS A 12 2.09 24.18 -3.30
CA HIS A 12 1.79 23.19 -4.34
C HIS A 12 2.17 21.77 -3.92
N PHE A 13 3.35 21.59 -3.32
CA PHE A 13 3.79 20.31 -2.77
C PHE A 13 2.82 19.79 -1.70
N LYS A 14 2.54 20.59 -0.66
CA LYS A 14 1.68 20.21 0.47
C LYS A 14 0.27 19.80 0.04
N TYR A 15 -0.28 20.45 -0.98
CA TYR A 15 -1.66 20.19 -1.42
C TYR A 15 -1.75 19.13 -2.53
N SER A 16 -0.78 19.06 -3.44
CA SER A 16 -0.84 18.18 -4.61
C SER A 16 -0.22 16.81 -4.37
N VAL A 17 0.79 16.69 -3.51
CA VAL A 17 1.48 15.41 -3.27
C VAL A 17 0.55 14.34 -2.68
N PRO A 18 -0.30 14.62 -1.68
CA PRO A 18 -1.22 13.62 -1.14
C PRO A 18 -2.50 13.52 -2.00
N THR A 19 -2.37 13.47 -3.33
CA THR A 19 -3.51 13.27 -4.23
C THR A 19 -3.27 12.10 -5.17
N PHE A 20 -4.34 11.52 -5.69
CA PHE A 20 -4.30 10.51 -6.74
C PHE A 20 -4.14 11.15 -8.13
N SER A 21 -3.53 10.39 -9.04
CA SER A 21 -3.42 10.69 -10.45
C SER A 21 -4.67 10.25 -11.21
N SER A 22 -4.89 10.84 -12.39
CA SER A 22 -5.95 10.44 -13.33
C SER A 22 -5.96 8.92 -13.58
N PRO A 23 -7.13 8.26 -13.71
CA PRO A 23 -8.48 8.84 -13.76
C PRO A 23 -9.04 9.29 -12.41
N PHE A 24 -8.41 8.88 -11.31
CA PHE A 24 -8.75 9.36 -9.99
C PHE A 24 -8.26 10.80 -9.78
N SER A 25 -8.79 11.48 -8.77
CA SER A 25 -8.34 12.83 -8.44
C SER A 25 -8.59 13.16 -6.97
N GLY A 26 -7.91 14.20 -6.48
CA GLY A 26 -8.04 14.60 -5.09
C GLY A 26 -7.42 13.59 -4.13
N ARG A 27 -7.82 13.63 -2.86
CA ARG A 27 -7.23 12.82 -1.77
C ARG A 27 -8.03 11.56 -1.44
N GLU A 28 -9.19 11.38 -2.05
CA GLU A 28 -10.17 10.36 -1.69
C GLU A 28 -10.71 9.70 -2.96
N VAL A 29 -10.74 8.37 -2.96
CA VAL A 29 -11.42 7.55 -3.97
C VAL A 29 -12.77 7.15 -3.41
N THR A 30 -13.84 7.58 -4.08
CA THR A 30 -15.23 7.31 -3.66
C THR A 30 -15.92 6.21 -4.48
N SER A 31 -15.37 5.90 -5.65
CA SER A 31 -15.92 4.87 -6.54
C SER A 31 -14.84 4.34 -7.48
N VAL A 32 -14.98 3.09 -7.87
CA VAL A 32 -14.13 2.40 -8.86
C VAL A 32 -15.07 1.87 -9.93
N ALA A 33 -14.79 2.18 -11.20
CA ALA A 33 -15.73 1.94 -12.29
C ALA A 33 -15.59 0.54 -12.90
N HIS A 34 -14.39 -0.03 -12.88
CA HIS A 34 -14.09 -1.36 -13.41
C HIS A 34 -13.28 -2.16 -12.39
N PRO A 35 -13.36 -3.50 -12.43
CA PRO A 35 -12.49 -4.36 -11.64
C PRO A 35 -11.01 -4.16 -12.02
N ASP A 36 -10.12 -4.50 -11.09
CA ASP A 36 -8.66 -4.42 -11.23
C ASP A 36 -8.11 -3.01 -11.56
N GLU A 37 -8.87 -1.95 -11.26
CA GLU A 37 -8.38 -0.58 -11.39
C GLU A 37 -7.30 -0.23 -10.35
N VAL A 38 -6.38 0.64 -10.73
CA VAL A 38 -5.26 1.07 -9.88
C VAL A 38 -5.25 2.60 -9.73
N ALA A 39 -5.39 3.09 -8.50
CA ALA A 39 -5.24 4.50 -8.18
C ALA A 39 -3.79 4.83 -7.80
N TYR A 40 -3.05 5.40 -8.75
CA TYR A 40 -1.69 5.86 -8.52
C TYR A 40 -1.66 7.16 -7.73
N LEU A 41 -0.78 7.25 -6.74
CA LEU A 41 -0.53 8.53 -6.07
C LEU A 41 0.28 9.45 -7.00
N ARG A 42 0.10 10.77 -6.86
CA ARG A 42 0.93 11.77 -7.57
C ARG A 42 2.32 11.89 -6.96
N CYS A 43 2.50 11.43 -5.73
CA CYS A 43 3.82 11.37 -5.10
C CYS A 43 4.67 10.26 -5.74
N ARG A 44 5.97 10.50 -5.82
CA ARG A 44 6.96 9.50 -6.20
C ARG A 44 8.00 9.43 -5.10
N LEU A 45 8.40 8.22 -4.73
CA LEU A 45 9.46 7.98 -3.76
C LEU A 45 10.78 7.93 -4.54
N CYS A 46 11.62 8.95 -4.36
CA CYS A 46 12.95 8.98 -4.97
C CYS A 46 13.91 8.17 -4.11
N THR A 47 14.23 6.96 -4.55
CA THR A 47 14.99 5.97 -3.78
C THR A 47 16.43 6.42 -3.57
N ASP A 48 17.03 7.03 -4.60
CA ASP A 48 18.36 7.63 -4.56
C ASP A 48 18.51 8.73 -3.49
N VAL A 49 17.47 9.53 -3.29
CA VAL A 49 17.44 10.57 -2.25
C VAL A 49 17.26 9.97 -0.85
N VAL A 50 16.52 8.87 -0.73
CA VAL A 50 16.25 8.22 0.56
C VAL A 50 17.40 7.32 1.01
N SER A 51 18.17 6.75 0.07
CA SER A 51 19.33 5.90 0.34
C SER A 51 20.54 6.69 0.83
N GLU A 52 20.78 7.89 0.29
CA GLU A 52 22.00 8.67 0.55
C GLU A 52 21.86 9.55 1.80
N GLY A 53 22.26 9.00 2.96
CA GLY A 53 22.51 9.79 4.16
C GLY A 53 21.28 10.42 4.83
N CYS A 54 20.08 10.05 4.39
CA CYS A 54 18.86 10.49 5.05
C CYS A 54 18.69 9.75 6.38
N SER A 55 18.62 10.51 7.48
CA SER A 55 18.31 9.94 8.81
C SER A 55 16.83 9.62 8.99
N GLN A 56 15.98 9.99 8.02
CA GLN A 56 14.53 9.88 8.08
C GLN A 56 13.98 9.10 6.89
N GLY A 57 12.91 8.34 7.13
CA GLY A 57 12.20 7.63 6.06
C GLY A 57 11.07 8.45 5.48
N VAL A 58 10.31 7.84 4.57
CA VAL A 58 9.06 8.38 4.05
C VAL A 58 7.94 7.43 4.45
N TYR A 59 6.94 7.95 5.15
CA TYR A 59 5.75 7.25 5.58
C TYR A 59 4.52 7.79 4.85
N LEU A 60 3.71 6.89 4.28
CA LEU A 60 2.42 7.17 3.65
C LEU A 60 1.35 6.43 4.44
N GLU A 61 0.26 7.12 4.76
CA GLU A 61 -0.89 6.54 5.46
C GLU A 61 -2.17 6.74 4.65
N VAL A 62 -2.95 5.66 4.55
CA VAL A 62 -4.24 5.61 3.88
C VAL A 62 -5.29 5.07 4.84
N GLU A 63 -6.44 5.71 4.85
CA GLU A 63 -7.62 5.26 5.58
C GLU A 63 -8.62 4.63 4.63
N VAL A 64 -9.14 3.47 5.03
CA VAL A 64 -10.14 2.68 4.34
C VAL A 64 -11.41 2.72 5.19
N VAL A 65 -12.29 3.68 4.87
CA VAL A 65 -13.54 3.90 5.60
C VAL A 65 -14.62 2.94 5.11
N SER A 66 -14.74 2.78 3.80
CA SER A 66 -15.59 1.76 3.18
C SER A 66 -14.87 1.09 2.02
N ASN A 67 -15.06 -0.22 1.95
CA ASN A 67 -14.37 -1.09 1.02
C ASN A 67 -15.39 -2.13 0.53
N SER A 68 -15.67 -2.14 -0.77
CA SER A 68 -16.60 -3.12 -1.34
C SER A 68 -15.98 -4.51 -1.49
N ASP A 69 -14.64 -4.63 -1.39
CA ASP A 69 -13.93 -5.90 -1.62
C ASP A 69 -12.51 -5.92 -0.97
N ASN A 70 -11.47 -6.35 -1.71
CA ASN A 70 -10.11 -6.61 -1.26
C ASN A 70 -9.21 -5.53 -1.85
N LEU A 71 -8.99 -4.48 -1.08
CA LEU A 71 -8.08 -3.39 -1.41
C LEU A 71 -6.65 -3.78 -1.05
N SER A 72 -5.71 -3.58 -1.97
CA SER A 72 -4.28 -3.74 -1.70
C SER A 72 -3.52 -2.44 -1.88
N MET A 73 -2.42 -2.28 -1.14
CA MET A 73 -1.48 -1.18 -1.32
C MET A 73 -0.22 -1.70 -2.00
N ALA A 74 0.21 -1.05 -3.08
CA ALA A 74 1.39 -1.47 -3.81
C ALA A 74 2.36 -0.32 -4.03
N VAL A 75 3.61 -0.69 -4.29
CA VAL A 75 4.67 0.20 -4.75
C VAL A 75 5.17 -0.36 -6.06
N VAL A 76 5.10 0.45 -7.12
CA VAL A 76 5.42 0.02 -8.49
C VAL A 76 6.62 0.81 -9.01
N ASP A 77 7.48 0.11 -9.74
CA ASP A 77 8.55 0.73 -10.52
C ASP A 77 8.14 0.83 -12.00
N PHE A 78 8.02 2.07 -12.47
CA PHE A 78 7.71 2.38 -13.88
C PHE A 78 8.94 2.62 -14.74
N GLU A 79 10.07 2.94 -14.13
CA GLU A 79 11.29 3.20 -14.86
C GLU A 79 11.87 1.81 -15.25
N ALA A 80 12.08 1.56 -16.54
CA ALA A 80 12.29 0.23 -17.17
C ALA A 80 11.04 -0.57 -17.61
N GLY A 81 9.89 0.09 -17.78
CA GLY A 81 8.75 -0.48 -18.49
C GLY A 81 7.62 -1.01 -17.61
N GLY A 82 7.60 -0.68 -16.31
CA GLY A 82 6.43 -0.91 -15.47
C GLY A 82 6.27 -2.34 -14.97
N CYS A 83 7.38 -3.02 -14.70
CA CYS A 83 7.40 -4.48 -14.61
C CYS A 83 7.45 -5.04 -13.19
N SER A 84 7.88 -4.27 -12.20
CA SER A 84 8.08 -4.79 -10.85
C SER A 84 7.21 -4.09 -9.82
N SER A 85 6.67 -4.86 -8.88
CA SER A 85 5.84 -4.35 -7.79
C SER A 85 6.11 -5.09 -6.48
N VAL A 86 5.84 -4.39 -5.38
CA VAL A 86 5.64 -5.01 -4.07
C VAL A 86 4.27 -4.59 -3.57
N THR A 87 3.41 -5.56 -3.33
CA THR A 87 1.99 -5.41 -2.99
C THR A 87 1.74 -5.97 -1.61
N PHE A 88 1.03 -5.23 -0.77
CA PHE A 88 0.57 -5.62 0.55
C PHE A 88 -0.95 -5.75 0.55
N SER A 89 -1.42 -6.91 0.99
CA SER A 89 -2.83 -7.23 1.17
C SER A 89 -3.17 -7.16 2.67
N PRO A 90 -3.82 -6.09 3.15
CA PRO A 90 -4.00 -5.82 4.57
C PRO A 90 -4.94 -6.82 5.25
N ASP A 91 -5.84 -7.45 4.49
CA ASP A 91 -6.74 -8.51 4.92
C ASP A 91 -5.99 -9.82 5.22
N THR A 92 -5.19 -10.32 4.28
CA THR A 92 -4.45 -11.57 4.46
C THR A 92 -3.21 -11.38 5.32
N GLY A 93 -2.68 -10.16 5.38
CA GLY A 93 -1.37 -9.87 5.95
C GLY A 93 -0.22 -10.30 5.04
N ALA A 94 -0.49 -10.63 3.77
CA ALA A 94 0.50 -11.07 2.81
C ALA A 94 1.20 -9.90 2.10
N VAL A 95 2.46 -10.12 1.78
CA VAL A 95 3.26 -9.25 0.90
C VAL A 95 3.68 -10.09 -0.31
N ILE A 96 3.39 -9.58 -1.50
CA ILE A 96 3.66 -10.22 -2.77
C ILE A 96 4.65 -9.32 -3.51
N ARG A 97 5.70 -9.92 -4.05
CA ARG A 97 6.64 -9.27 -4.96
C ARG A 97 6.45 -9.88 -6.33
N GLU A 98 6.28 -9.05 -7.34
CA GLU A 98 6.12 -9.50 -8.72
C GLU A 98 7.15 -8.83 -9.62
N ARG A 99 7.61 -9.58 -10.63
CA ARG A 99 8.45 -9.09 -11.71
C ARG A 99 7.93 -9.65 -13.03
N LYS A 100 7.51 -8.77 -13.92
CA LYS A 100 7.20 -9.10 -15.30
C LYS A 100 8.49 -9.38 -16.05
N VAL A 101 8.59 -10.61 -16.54
CA VAL A 101 9.75 -11.12 -17.27
C VAL A 101 9.56 -11.03 -18.78
N ARG A 102 8.30 -11.13 -19.24
CA ARG A 102 7.97 -11.11 -20.67
C ARG A 102 6.63 -10.43 -20.91
N GLU A 103 6.55 -9.58 -21.95
CA GLU A 103 5.31 -8.93 -22.38
C GLU A 103 4.37 -9.87 -23.13
N ALA A 104 4.89 -10.63 -24.09
CA ALA A 104 4.10 -11.48 -24.99
C ALA A 104 4.82 -12.82 -25.30
N PRO A 105 4.22 -13.98 -24.97
CA PRO A 105 3.09 -14.12 -24.05
C PRO A 105 3.49 -13.63 -22.65
N ARG A 106 2.54 -12.98 -21.96
CA ARG A 106 2.81 -12.35 -20.67
C ARG A 106 3.31 -13.40 -19.67
N LYS A 107 4.49 -13.18 -19.11
CA LYS A 107 5.07 -13.99 -18.04
C LYS A 107 5.48 -13.10 -16.88
N VAL A 108 5.09 -13.48 -15.68
CA VAL A 108 5.44 -12.77 -14.45
C VAL A 108 5.91 -13.82 -13.44
N GLU A 109 7.07 -13.54 -12.87
CA GLU A 109 7.60 -14.29 -11.75
C GLU A 109 7.19 -13.56 -10.47
N GLY A 110 6.75 -14.30 -9.48
CA GLY A 110 6.36 -13.73 -8.21
C GLY A 110 6.93 -14.51 -7.05
N ALA A 111 6.98 -13.86 -5.91
CA ALA A 111 7.19 -14.52 -4.63
C ALA A 111 6.27 -13.87 -3.60
N TYR A 112 5.86 -14.60 -2.58
CA TYR A 112 5.07 -14.04 -1.48
C TYR A 112 5.60 -14.48 -0.12
N ILE A 113 5.27 -13.66 0.89
CA ILE A 113 5.42 -13.97 2.30
C ILE A 113 4.16 -13.52 3.03
N GLN A 114 3.90 -14.07 4.22
CA GLN A 114 2.78 -13.65 5.06
C GLN A 114 3.27 -13.25 6.47
N PRO A 115 3.77 -12.02 6.65
CA PRO A 115 4.32 -11.57 7.93
C PRO A 115 3.27 -11.32 9.00
N LEU A 116 2.02 -11.04 8.60
CA LEU A 116 0.92 -10.72 9.49
C LEU A 116 -0.17 -11.79 9.41
N PRO A 117 -0.90 -12.04 10.51
CA PRO A 117 -2.02 -12.98 10.49
C PRO A 117 -3.14 -12.49 9.57
N THR A 118 -3.95 -13.39 9.05
CA THR A 118 -5.17 -13.01 8.30
C THR A 118 -6.20 -12.40 9.25
N VAL A 119 -6.85 -11.31 8.84
CA VAL A 119 -7.98 -10.71 9.58
C VAL A 119 -9.15 -11.70 9.62
N ALA A 120 -10.11 -11.48 10.51
CA ALA A 120 -11.27 -12.37 10.65
C ALA A 120 -11.95 -12.63 9.29
N THR A 121 -12.12 -13.90 8.94
CA THR A 121 -12.63 -14.34 7.64
C THR A 121 -14.01 -13.76 7.34
N GLY A 122 -14.22 -13.36 6.08
CA GLY A 122 -15.53 -12.93 5.57
C GLY A 122 -15.87 -11.46 5.85
N ARG A 123 -14.91 -10.65 6.32
CA ARG A 123 -15.08 -9.19 6.40
C ARG A 123 -13.99 -8.49 5.60
N PRO A 124 -14.33 -7.52 4.76
CA PRO A 124 -13.33 -6.70 4.07
C PRO A 124 -12.52 -5.90 5.09
N PHE A 125 -11.32 -5.49 4.70
CA PHE A 125 -10.50 -4.63 5.55
C PHE A 125 -11.12 -3.23 5.69
N HIS A 126 -11.29 -2.78 6.93
CA HIS A 126 -11.60 -1.40 7.31
C HIS A 126 -10.57 -0.93 8.34
N GLY A 127 -10.12 0.32 8.22
CA GLY A 127 -9.13 0.90 9.14
C GLY A 127 -8.05 1.71 8.45
N LEU A 128 -6.82 1.63 8.96
CA LEU A 128 -5.67 2.36 8.42
C LEU A 128 -4.63 1.37 7.87
N MET A 129 -4.02 1.70 6.74
CA MET A 129 -2.85 1.00 6.23
C MET A 129 -1.76 2.01 5.88
N GLY A 130 -0.52 1.55 5.98
CA GLY A 130 0.63 2.41 5.80
C GLY A 130 1.77 1.73 5.05
N LEU A 131 2.58 2.57 4.42
CA LEU A 131 3.80 2.23 3.72
C LEU A 131 4.94 3.05 4.30
N TYR A 132 6.06 2.41 4.62
CA TYR A 132 7.27 3.08 5.07
C TYR A 132 8.48 2.65 4.24
N LEU A 133 9.17 3.63 3.69
CA LEU A 133 10.45 3.46 3.01
C LEU A 133 11.57 4.08 3.84
N TYR A 134 12.58 3.30 4.19
CA TYR A 134 13.74 3.76 4.94
C TYR A 134 14.99 2.97 4.60
N GLN A 135 16.07 3.65 4.19
CA GLN A 135 17.34 3.01 3.79
C GLN A 135 17.12 1.83 2.83
N ASP A 136 16.43 2.08 1.72
CA ASP A 136 16.12 1.08 0.70
C ASP A 136 15.34 -0.15 1.19
N ARG A 137 14.63 -0.02 2.32
CA ARG A 137 13.80 -1.09 2.87
C ARG A 137 12.36 -0.65 2.99
N LEU A 138 11.46 -1.55 2.63
CA LEU A 138 10.02 -1.35 2.65
C LEU A 138 9.39 -2.10 3.81
N ALA A 139 8.51 -1.42 4.54
CA ALA A 139 7.65 -1.99 5.56
C ALA A 139 6.20 -1.55 5.34
N PHE A 140 5.27 -2.42 5.69
CA PHE A 140 3.84 -2.12 5.67
C PHE A 140 3.26 -2.15 7.07
N PHE A 141 2.15 -1.44 7.22
CA PHE A 141 1.42 -1.30 8.46
C PHE A 141 -0.05 -1.50 8.19
N ARG A 142 -0.76 -2.04 9.18
CA ARG A 142 -2.21 -1.99 9.22
C ARG A 142 -2.69 -1.74 10.63
N ARG A 143 -3.89 -1.19 10.74
CA ARG A 143 -4.64 -1.01 11.97
C ARG A 143 -6.10 -1.25 11.65
N CYS A 144 -6.59 -2.42 12.04
CA CYS A 144 -7.96 -2.83 11.75
C CYS A 144 -8.95 -2.07 12.64
N GLU A 145 -10.11 -1.74 12.10
CA GLU A 145 -11.29 -1.39 12.91
C GLU A 145 -11.74 -2.63 13.68
N LEU A 146 -11.87 -2.50 15.00
CA LEU A 146 -12.42 -3.58 15.80
C LEU A 146 -13.90 -3.73 15.42
N PRO A 147 -14.42 -4.97 15.35
CA PRO A 147 -15.86 -5.17 15.33
C PRO A 147 -16.40 -4.46 16.56
N GLY A 148 -17.03 -3.29 16.37
CA GLY A 148 -17.69 -2.59 17.46
C GLY A 148 -18.61 -3.61 18.08
N ALA A 149 -18.36 -3.94 19.36
CA ALA A 149 -19.09 -4.96 20.10
C ALA A 149 -20.56 -4.74 19.79
N GLU A 150 -21.12 -5.61 18.94
CA GLU A 150 -22.33 -5.29 18.19
C GLU A 150 -23.32 -4.73 19.17
N ALA A 151 -23.67 -3.46 18.93
CA ALA A 151 -24.55 -2.64 19.73
C ALA A 151 -25.34 -3.52 20.68
N SER A 152 -24.85 -3.65 21.93
CA SER A 152 -25.66 -4.15 23.04
C SER A 152 -27.00 -3.47 22.84
N ALA A 153 -28.05 -4.24 22.57
CA ALA A 153 -29.26 -3.86 21.86
C ALA A 153 -30.15 -2.87 22.63
N ASP A 154 -29.55 -1.90 23.29
CA ASP A 154 -30.20 -0.87 24.07
C ASP A 154 -30.61 0.25 23.11
N PHE A 155 -31.85 0.10 22.65
CA PHE A 155 -32.52 0.71 21.51
C PHE A 155 -32.78 2.24 21.63
N GLY A 156 -31.97 2.99 22.38
CA GLY A 156 -32.43 4.27 22.94
C GLY A 156 -31.91 5.57 22.32
N ARG A 157 -30.67 5.64 21.82
CA ARG A 157 -30.07 6.95 21.48
C ARG A 157 -28.99 6.85 20.41
N ARG A 158 -29.39 6.94 19.14
CA ARG A 158 -28.45 7.22 18.03
C ARG A 158 -27.99 8.66 18.16
N THR A 159 -26.75 8.89 18.56
CA THR A 159 -26.11 10.20 18.43
C THR A 159 -25.85 10.46 16.93
N PRO A 160 -26.21 11.65 16.39
CA PRO A 160 -26.04 11.98 14.97
C PRO A 160 -24.59 12.29 14.56
N HIS A 161 -23.61 11.96 15.39
CA HIS A 161 -22.20 12.01 15.06
C HIS A 161 -21.70 10.59 15.02
N GLY A 162 -21.55 10.05 13.80
CA GLY A 162 -21.07 8.71 13.57
C GLY A 162 -19.80 8.45 14.38
N GLU A 163 -19.97 7.72 15.47
CA GLU A 163 -18.88 7.32 16.33
C GLU A 163 -17.96 6.44 15.49
N ARG A 164 -16.74 6.94 15.27
CA ARG A 164 -15.69 6.21 14.58
C ARG A 164 -15.43 4.94 15.39
N GLY A 165 -15.49 3.78 14.75
CA GLY A 165 -15.21 2.53 15.44
C GLY A 165 -13.84 2.57 16.11
N GLU A 166 -13.72 1.84 17.20
CA GLU A 166 -12.45 1.71 17.92
C GLU A 166 -11.44 0.99 17.01
N LEU A 167 -10.26 1.59 16.82
CA LEU A 167 -9.20 1.01 16.01
C LEU A 167 -8.27 0.18 16.90
N ALA A 168 -7.95 -1.04 16.48
CA ALA A 168 -7.05 -1.98 17.15
C ALA A 168 -5.62 -1.42 17.34
N ALA A 169 -4.70 -2.17 17.94
CA ALA A 169 -3.28 -1.78 17.92
C ALA A 169 -2.74 -1.77 16.48
N TRP A 170 -1.72 -0.95 16.22
CA TRP A 170 -0.98 -1.03 14.96
C TRP A 170 -0.24 -2.35 14.85
N GLU A 171 -0.25 -2.94 13.66
CA GLU A 171 0.54 -4.09 13.27
C GLU A 171 1.54 -3.66 12.17
N THR A 172 2.68 -4.34 12.09
CA THR A 172 3.70 -4.07 11.07
C THR A 172 4.27 -5.36 10.52
N THR A 173 4.56 -5.37 9.22
CA THR A 173 5.25 -6.49 8.58
C THR A 173 6.74 -6.55 8.94
N GLY A 174 7.27 -5.53 9.63
CA GLY A 174 8.70 -5.25 9.63
C GLY A 174 9.19 -4.89 8.22
N PHE A 175 10.50 -4.73 8.05
CA PHE A 175 11.08 -4.61 6.72
C PHE A 175 11.00 -5.95 5.99
N VAL A 176 10.25 -5.97 4.89
CA VAL A 176 9.93 -7.19 4.13
C VAL A 176 10.68 -7.29 2.81
N SER A 177 11.10 -6.16 2.25
CA SER A 177 11.81 -6.11 0.98
C SER A 177 12.86 -5.02 1.02
N ASP A 178 14.00 -5.27 0.37
CA ASP A 178 14.87 -4.19 -0.07
C ASP A 178 14.36 -3.61 -1.40
N LEU A 179 15.08 -2.67 -2.01
CA LEU A 179 14.73 -2.07 -3.30
C LEU A 179 15.49 -2.65 -4.50
N ASN A 180 16.22 -3.76 -4.33
CA ASN A 180 16.98 -4.38 -5.43
C ASN A 180 16.08 -4.97 -6.54
N TRP A 181 14.76 -5.00 -6.30
CA TRP A 181 13.75 -5.40 -7.28
C TRP A 181 13.39 -4.29 -8.28
N ALA A 182 13.65 -3.03 -7.91
CA ALA A 182 13.41 -1.88 -8.73
C ALA A 182 14.66 -1.56 -9.54
N GLU A 183 14.47 -1.28 -10.82
CA GLU A 183 15.52 -0.80 -11.73
C GLU A 183 15.56 0.73 -11.72
N GLY A 184 14.41 1.35 -11.48
CA GLY A 184 14.17 2.77 -11.35
C GLY A 184 14.66 3.42 -10.07
N ARG A 185 14.78 4.74 -10.13
CA ARG A 185 15.03 5.59 -8.96
C ARG A 185 13.75 6.15 -8.36
N ARG A 186 12.61 5.93 -9.02
CA ARG A 186 11.33 6.50 -8.64
C ARG A 186 10.26 5.44 -8.54
N LEU A 187 9.84 5.19 -7.32
CA LEU A 187 8.73 4.29 -7.04
C LEU A 187 7.43 5.07 -6.93
N THR A 188 6.34 4.49 -7.42
CA THR A 188 5.00 5.07 -7.37
C THR A 188 4.13 4.23 -6.45
N PRO A 189 3.76 4.75 -5.27
CA PRO A 189 2.73 4.11 -4.45
C PRO A 189 1.39 4.14 -5.17
N CYS A 190 0.62 3.07 -5.03
CA CYS A 190 -0.74 2.99 -5.56
C CYS A 190 -1.63 2.12 -4.70
N LEU A 191 -2.93 2.21 -4.97
CA LEU A 191 -3.95 1.35 -4.42
C LEU A 191 -4.55 0.53 -5.55
N ALA A 192 -4.60 -0.78 -5.38
CA ALA A 192 -5.22 -1.70 -6.34
C ALA A 192 -6.58 -2.16 -5.78
N PHE A 193 -7.61 -1.99 -6.60
CA PHE A 193 -8.98 -2.38 -6.30
C PHE A 193 -9.30 -3.60 -7.14
N ARG A 194 -9.79 -4.67 -6.50
CA ARG A 194 -10.14 -5.90 -7.21
C ARG A 194 -11.54 -5.81 -7.82
N ASP A 195 -12.54 -5.41 -7.05
CA ASP A 195 -13.90 -5.22 -7.56
C ASP A 195 -14.27 -3.75 -7.85
N GLU A 196 -15.22 -3.55 -8.76
CA GLU A 196 -15.89 -2.27 -8.99
C GLU A 196 -16.88 -1.94 -7.86
N GLY A 197 -17.18 -0.66 -7.66
CA GLY A 197 -18.23 -0.25 -6.72
C GLY A 197 -17.93 1.00 -5.90
N ALA A 198 -18.65 1.13 -4.78
CA ALA A 198 -18.50 2.24 -3.86
C ALA A 198 -17.34 2.01 -2.89
N TYR A 199 -16.45 2.99 -2.82
CA TYR A 199 -15.30 2.99 -1.93
C TYR A 199 -15.29 4.28 -1.12
N ARG A 200 -14.53 4.29 -0.03
CA ARG A 200 -14.18 5.53 0.65
C ARG A 200 -12.80 5.37 1.22
N VAL A 201 -11.82 5.63 0.37
CA VAL A 201 -10.40 5.42 0.67
C VAL A 201 -9.66 6.73 0.50
N ARG A 202 -8.95 7.20 1.52
CA ARG A 202 -8.29 8.51 1.50
C ARG A 202 -6.87 8.51 2.00
N ILE A 203 -6.04 9.34 1.37
CA ILE A 203 -4.68 9.62 1.84
C ILE A 203 -4.79 10.51 3.08
N VAL A 204 -4.37 9.99 4.23
CA VAL A 204 -4.42 10.71 5.52
C VAL A 204 -3.21 11.63 5.63
N GLN A 205 -2.01 11.08 5.43
CA GLN A 205 -0.78 11.82 5.60
C GLN A 205 0.37 11.22 4.79
N ILE A 206 1.34 12.09 4.50
CA ILE A 206 2.66 11.73 4.02
C ILE A 206 3.65 12.45 4.96
N GLY A 207 4.49 11.69 5.65
CA GLY A 207 5.38 12.18 6.69
C GLY A 207 6.68 11.38 6.77
N ALA A 208 7.43 11.56 7.85
CA ALA A 208 8.72 10.89 8.06
C ALA A 208 8.67 9.75 9.09
N THR A 209 7.67 9.77 9.97
CA THR A 209 7.61 8.91 11.15
C THR A 209 6.44 7.95 11.03
N PRO A 210 6.70 6.63 11.00
CA PRO A 210 5.64 5.62 11.06
C PRO A 210 5.04 5.53 12.47
N PRO A 211 3.86 4.91 12.63
CA PRO A 211 3.18 4.78 13.93
C PRO A 211 3.91 3.86 14.91
N ILE A 212 4.76 2.96 14.42
CA ILE A 212 5.62 2.07 15.21
C ILE A 212 7.06 2.27 14.76
N ASP A 213 7.99 2.35 15.71
CA ASP A 213 9.42 2.32 15.44
C ASP A 213 9.86 0.93 14.94
N VAL A 214 9.93 0.77 13.61
CA VAL A 214 10.31 -0.48 12.94
C VAL A 214 11.75 -0.88 13.29
N GLN A 215 12.64 0.08 13.51
CA GLN A 215 14.03 -0.23 13.85
C GLN A 215 14.10 -0.91 15.20
N ARG A 216 13.40 -0.36 16.20
CA ARG A 216 13.35 -0.96 17.53
C ARG A 216 12.71 -2.35 17.51
N ALA A 217 11.63 -2.53 16.73
CA ALA A 217 10.95 -3.82 16.60
C ALA A 217 11.89 -4.92 16.05
N MET A 218 12.81 -4.59 15.15
CA MET A 218 13.78 -5.56 14.61
C MET A 218 14.88 -5.94 15.59
N HIS A 219 15.31 -5.03 16.47
CA HIS A 219 16.40 -5.32 17.43
C HIS A 219 15.94 -6.24 18.57
N SER A 220 14.64 -6.25 18.89
CA SER A 220 14.10 -7.13 19.93
C SER A 220 13.97 -8.58 19.50
N ASP A 221 13.85 -8.84 18.20
CA ASP A 221 13.57 -10.18 17.68
C ASP A 221 14.78 -10.70 16.88
N SER A 222 15.67 -11.41 17.57
CA SER A 222 16.90 -11.96 16.98
C SER A 222 16.65 -12.95 15.83
N LYS A 223 15.40 -13.37 15.60
CA LYS A 223 14.96 -14.18 14.45
C LYS A 223 14.50 -13.35 13.24
N ALA A 224 14.26 -12.05 13.37
CA ALA A 224 13.74 -11.20 12.29
C ALA A 224 14.76 -10.85 11.19
N SER A 225 16.02 -11.27 11.34
CA SER A 225 17.06 -11.02 10.33
C SER A 225 16.91 -11.85 9.06
N ASP A 226 16.05 -12.87 9.04
CA ASP A 226 15.98 -13.83 7.94
C ASP A 226 14.77 -13.68 7.02
N TRP A 227 14.20 -12.47 6.93
CA TRP A 227 13.11 -12.17 5.99
C TRP A 227 13.48 -12.48 4.52
N ARG A 228 14.78 -12.61 4.22
CA ARG A 228 15.28 -12.95 2.89
C ARG A 228 15.06 -14.40 2.49
N THR A 229 14.88 -15.33 3.44
CA THR A 229 14.82 -16.78 3.14
C THR A 229 13.41 -17.36 3.21
N SER A 230 12.41 -16.59 3.61
CA SER A 230 11.03 -17.08 3.79
C SER A 230 10.11 -16.87 2.58
N TRP A 231 10.61 -16.30 1.48
CA TRP A 231 9.83 -16.07 0.28
C TRP A 231 9.47 -17.38 -0.41
N SER A 232 8.18 -17.55 -0.70
CA SER A 232 7.65 -18.67 -1.47
C SER A 232 7.48 -18.24 -2.92
N ASP A 233 8.28 -18.81 -3.81
CA ASP A 233 8.23 -18.52 -5.24
C ASP A 233 6.94 -19.07 -5.87
N PHE A 234 6.42 -18.34 -6.86
CA PHE A 234 5.37 -18.80 -7.75
C PHE A 234 5.61 -18.29 -9.17
N ASP A 235 5.30 -19.12 -10.16
CA ASP A 235 5.37 -18.76 -11.57
C ASP A 235 3.96 -18.82 -12.16
N TRP A 236 3.54 -17.75 -12.83
CA TRP A 236 2.27 -17.73 -13.53
C TRP A 236 2.46 -17.35 -15.00
N GLU A 237 1.99 -18.24 -15.87
CA GLU A 237 1.82 -17.96 -17.28
C GLU A 237 0.33 -17.71 -17.52
N VAL A 238 -0.02 -16.59 -18.16
CA VAL A 238 -1.40 -16.44 -18.68
C VAL A 238 -1.55 -17.54 -19.71
N GLY A 239 -2.36 -18.55 -19.39
CA GLY A 239 -2.70 -19.61 -20.34
C GLY A 239 -3.08 -18.94 -21.65
N SER A 240 -2.31 -19.20 -22.70
CA SER A 240 -2.70 -18.83 -24.05
C SER A 240 -4.11 -19.37 -24.22
N SER A 241 -5.11 -18.50 -24.38
CA SER A 241 -6.43 -18.99 -24.71
C SER A 241 -6.24 -19.77 -26.00
N ASP A 242 -6.35 -21.08 -25.92
CA ASP A 242 -6.44 -21.94 -27.10
C ASP A 242 -7.72 -21.52 -27.80
N ALA A 243 -7.63 -20.47 -28.60
CA ALA A 243 -8.67 -20.11 -29.53
C ALA A 243 -8.82 -21.34 -30.43
N PRO A 244 -10.00 -21.96 -30.47
CA PRO A 244 -10.18 -23.14 -31.30
C PRO A 244 -9.81 -22.79 -32.74
N PRO A 245 -9.12 -23.70 -33.47
CA PRO A 245 -8.78 -23.45 -34.86
C PRO A 245 -10.05 -23.16 -35.65
N ALA A 246 -9.98 -22.11 -36.48
CA ALA A 246 -11.07 -21.67 -37.36
C ALA A 246 -11.40 -22.71 -38.45
#